data_AF-A0A085ERT2-F1
#
_entry.id   AF-A0A085ERT2-F1
#
_cell.length_a   1.000
_cell.length_b   1.000
_cell.length_c   1.000
_cell.angle_alpha   90.00
_cell.angle_beta   90.00
_cell.angle_gamma   90.00
#
_symmetry.space_group_name_H-M   'P 1'
#
loop_
_entity.id
_entity.type
_entity.pdbx_description
1 polymer ?
#
loop_
_entity_poly.entity_id
_entity_poly.type
_entity_poly.pdbx_seq_one_letter_code
_entity_poly.pdbx_strand_id
1 'polypeptide(L)'
;MKKQEYANQFNELLDICRSSFNTFLETAEAVLREERPLPLAVDEANAPADQLQMDMALLAAAPVAAVPRYAPFHALQENGHRFLLAADGLHLEVRRPWLHYIQQLAKHTAVAIPFGEMAKKCELDFGTIGSALELMKEFAAKAKADAPLEAAASLLWNHKEKTWRIAYPKVIGEATTGSIQYEHVVPGEDESLAIDLHSHGHLGAFFSETDNADDRGSVKIAGVFGDLDKAQPTVAFRMCVLGLYIDIPVPASKIFG
;
A
#
# COMPACT_ATOMS: atom_id res chain seq x y z
N MET A 1 25.61 61.06 10.12
CA MET A 1 25.78 60.78 8.68
C MET A 1 26.33 59.40 8.42
N LYS A 2 27.59 59.08 8.77
CA LYS A 2 28.22 57.77 8.46
C LYS A 2 27.42 56.52 8.87
N LYS A 3 26.75 56.52 10.04
CA LYS A 3 25.99 55.35 10.53
C LYS A 3 24.74 55.03 9.69
N GLN A 4 24.07 56.05 9.16
CA GLN A 4 22.90 55.89 8.29
C GLN A 4 23.33 55.40 6.89
N GLU A 5 24.47 55.89 6.44
CA GLU A 5 25.09 55.52 5.16
C GLU A 5 25.51 54.05 5.16
N TYR A 6 26.15 53.57 6.23
CA TYR A 6 26.47 52.15 6.41
C TYR A 6 25.23 51.25 6.52
N ALA A 7 24.16 51.71 7.18
CA ALA A 7 22.91 50.96 7.27
C ALA A 7 22.23 50.82 5.90
N ASN A 8 22.24 51.88 5.08
CA ASN A 8 21.70 51.86 3.73
C ASN A 8 22.50 50.93 2.82
N GLN A 9 23.84 51.01 2.86
CA GLN A 9 24.73 50.12 2.10
C GLN A 9 24.53 48.64 2.50
N PHE A 10 24.33 48.36 3.78
CA PHE A 10 24.08 46.99 4.26
C PHE A 10 22.74 46.43 3.77
N ASN A 11 21.69 47.25 3.77
CA ASN A 11 20.38 46.84 3.24
C ASN A 11 20.43 46.59 1.72
N GLU A 12 21.12 47.45 0.98
CA GLU A 12 21.33 47.28 -0.46
C GLU A 12 22.09 45.98 -0.77
N LEU A 13 23.10 45.66 0.03
CA LEU A 13 23.84 44.39 -0.07
C LEU A 13 22.95 43.17 0.23
N LEU A 14 22.07 43.27 1.24
CA LEU A 14 21.09 42.23 1.57
C LEU A 14 20.09 42.00 0.44
N ASP A 15 19.60 43.08 -0.17
CA ASP A 15 18.63 42.99 -1.27
C ASP A 15 19.28 42.40 -2.53
N ILE A 16 20.52 42.77 -2.84
CA ILE A 16 21.32 42.16 -3.91
C ILE A 16 21.51 40.66 -3.65
N CYS A 17 21.88 40.28 -2.43
CA CYS A 17 22.05 38.87 -2.05
C CYS A 17 20.74 38.08 -2.19
N ARG A 18 19.61 38.61 -1.73
CA ARG A 18 18.30 37.96 -1.88
C ARG A 18 17.91 37.79 -3.34
N SER A 19 18.04 38.85 -4.14
CA SER A 19 17.73 38.83 -5.57
C SER A 19 18.60 37.80 -6.32
N SER A 20 19.90 37.77 -6.01
CA SER A 20 20.84 36.83 -6.62
C SER A 20 20.53 35.38 -6.22
N PHE A 21 20.15 35.14 -4.96
CA PHE A 21 19.76 33.81 -4.50
C PHE A 21 18.45 33.34 -5.14
N ASN A 22 17.44 34.22 -5.25
CA ASN A 22 16.19 33.89 -5.94
C ASN A 22 16.43 33.58 -7.42
N THR A 23 17.25 34.39 -8.10
CA THR A 23 17.63 34.14 -9.51
C THR A 23 18.36 32.81 -9.66
N PHE A 24 19.25 32.47 -8.71
CA PHE A 24 19.92 31.17 -8.69
C PHE A 24 18.92 30.03 -8.52
N LEU A 25 17.96 30.13 -7.59
CA LEU A 25 16.93 29.12 -7.40
C LEU A 25 16.09 28.92 -8.66
N GLU A 26 15.62 30.02 -9.28
CA GLU A 26 14.85 29.98 -10.52
C GLU A 26 15.65 29.33 -11.67
N THR A 27 16.93 29.70 -11.80
CA THR A 27 17.82 29.14 -12.83
C THR A 27 18.11 27.66 -12.58
N ALA A 28 18.35 27.29 -11.32
CA ALA A 28 18.59 25.90 -10.94
C ALA A 28 17.35 25.03 -11.20
N GLU A 29 16.16 25.53 -10.85
CA GLU A 29 14.90 24.85 -11.16
C GLU A 29 14.67 24.69 -12.66
N ALA A 30 14.97 25.71 -13.47
CA ALA A 30 14.86 25.66 -14.92
C ALA A 30 15.81 24.62 -15.54
N VAL A 31 17.10 24.63 -15.17
CA VAL A 31 18.09 23.65 -15.64
C VAL A 31 17.71 22.23 -15.22
N LEU A 32 17.27 22.05 -13.96
CA LEU A 32 16.82 20.75 -13.47
C LEU A 32 15.54 20.27 -14.19
N ARG A 33 14.70 21.16 -14.68
CA ARG A 33 13.50 20.82 -15.46
C ARG A 33 13.87 20.40 -16.88
N GLU A 34 14.79 21.09 -17.54
CA GLU A 34 15.27 20.73 -18.89
C GLU A 34 15.98 19.38 -18.91
N GLU A 35 16.74 19.06 -17.86
CA GLU A 35 17.46 17.79 -17.73
C GLU A 35 16.58 16.65 -17.17
N ARG A 36 15.33 16.93 -16.77
CA ARG A 36 14.43 15.89 -16.25
C ARG A 36 13.85 15.10 -17.43
N PRO A 37 14.00 13.76 -17.44
CA PRO A 37 13.27 12.94 -18.40
C PRO A 37 11.77 13.11 -18.12
N LEU A 38 11.00 13.55 -19.13
CA LEU A 38 9.56 13.75 -19.04
C LEU A 38 8.89 12.46 -18.54
N PRO A 39 8.40 12.45 -17.29
CA PRO A 39 7.79 11.25 -16.73
C PRO A 39 6.27 11.22 -17.01
N LEU A 40 5.69 12.37 -17.38
CA LEU A 40 4.34 12.54 -17.87
C LEU A 40 4.38 12.96 -19.34
N ALA A 41 3.52 12.35 -20.16
CA ALA A 41 3.36 12.71 -21.57
C ALA A 41 2.44 13.92 -21.71
N VAL A 42 2.85 15.07 -21.15
CA VAL A 42 2.08 16.32 -21.11
C VAL A 42 2.93 17.48 -21.62
N ASP A 43 2.28 18.43 -22.29
CA ASP A 43 2.90 19.72 -22.59
C ASP A 43 2.87 20.60 -21.34
N GLU A 44 3.92 20.50 -20.52
CA GLU A 44 4.03 21.20 -19.24
C GLU A 44 3.91 22.73 -19.38
N ALA A 45 4.26 23.30 -20.54
CA ALA A 45 4.17 24.75 -20.76
C ALA A 45 2.73 25.24 -20.94
N ASN A 46 1.84 24.37 -21.41
CA ASN A 46 0.46 24.71 -21.72
C ASN A 46 -0.58 24.05 -20.80
N ALA A 47 -0.17 23.13 -19.93
CA ALA A 47 -1.05 22.45 -18.99
C ALA A 47 -1.52 23.38 -17.86
N PRO A 48 -2.79 23.28 -17.41
CA PRO A 48 -3.25 23.96 -16.20
C PRO A 48 -2.41 23.52 -14.99
N ALA A 49 -1.86 24.49 -14.26
CA ALA A 49 -0.88 24.23 -13.20
C ALA A 49 -1.43 23.36 -12.06
N ASP A 50 -2.70 23.53 -11.71
CA ASP A 50 -3.41 22.74 -10.69
C ASP A 50 -3.56 21.27 -11.12
N GLN A 51 -3.96 21.03 -12.37
CA GLN A 51 -4.11 19.68 -12.92
C GLN A 51 -2.75 18.97 -13.04
N LEU A 52 -1.74 19.68 -13.54
CA LEU A 52 -0.37 19.16 -13.63
C LEU A 52 0.16 18.78 -12.23
N GLN A 53 -0.12 19.59 -11.21
CA GLN A 53 0.27 19.29 -9.84
C GLN A 53 -0.42 18.02 -9.32
N MET A 54 -1.69 17.80 -9.65
CA MET A 54 -2.41 16.58 -9.30
C MET A 54 -1.81 15.35 -9.98
N ASP A 55 -1.49 15.43 -11.28
CA ASP A 55 -0.85 14.33 -12.02
C ASP A 55 0.54 14.02 -11.48
N MET A 56 1.31 15.03 -11.11
CA MET A 56 2.61 14.85 -10.45
C MET A 56 2.47 14.16 -9.08
N ALA A 57 1.44 14.51 -8.31
CA ALA A 57 1.15 13.84 -7.04
C ALA A 57 0.77 12.36 -7.24
N LEU A 58 -0.01 12.05 -8.29
CA LEU A 58 -0.34 10.67 -8.66
C LEU A 58 0.91 9.87 -9.05
N LEU A 59 1.76 10.45 -9.90
CA LEU A 59 3.02 9.84 -10.30
C LEU A 59 3.96 9.62 -9.11
N ALA A 60 4.03 10.56 -8.17
CA ALA A 60 4.82 10.41 -6.95
C ALA A 60 4.26 9.30 -6.03
N ALA A 61 2.95 9.16 -5.96
CA ALA A 61 2.28 8.13 -5.16
C ALA A 61 2.42 6.71 -5.75
N ALA A 62 2.45 6.60 -7.08
CA ALA A 62 2.59 5.34 -7.80
C ALA A 62 3.54 5.47 -9.02
N PRO A 63 4.87 5.53 -8.79
CA PRO A 63 5.84 5.75 -9.86
C PRO A 63 5.82 4.66 -10.92
N VAL A 64 6.33 4.99 -12.11
CA VAL A 64 6.59 4.02 -13.19
C VAL A 64 8.10 3.92 -13.39
N ALA A 65 8.63 2.70 -13.48
CA ALA A 65 10.05 2.46 -13.75
C ALA A 65 10.24 1.37 -14.81
N ALA A 66 11.23 1.55 -15.67
CA ALA A 66 11.67 0.51 -16.58
C ALA A 66 12.59 -0.48 -15.86
N VAL A 67 12.42 -1.78 -16.12
CA VAL A 67 13.30 -2.81 -15.54
C VAL A 67 14.65 -2.77 -16.29
N PRO A 68 15.78 -2.67 -15.59
CA PRO A 68 17.09 -2.62 -16.25
C PRO A 68 17.42 -3.95 -16.92
N ARG A 69 17.91 -3.89 -18.16
CA ARG A 69 18.31 -5.09 -18.93
C ARG A 69 19.69 -5.61 -18.56
N TYR A 70 20.62 -4.71 -18.23
CA TYR A 70 22.03 -5.04 -18.01
C TYR A 70 22.50 -4.74 -16.59
N ALA A 71 22.00 -3.65 -15.99
CA ALA A 71 22.30 -3.32 -14.60
C ALA A 71 21.44 -4.16 -13.64
N PRO A 72 21.88 -4.36 -12.39
CA PRO A 72 21.07 -5.01 -11.37
C PRO A 72 19.75 -4.25 -11.13
N PHE A 73 18.66 -5.01 -10.94
CA PHE A 73 17.39 -4.44 -10.51
C PHE A 73 17.49 -3.92 -9.08
N HIS A 74 17.16 -2.65 -8.88
CA HIS A 74 17.09 -2.02 -7.56
C HIS A 74 15.65 -2.09 -7.04
N ALA A 75 15.40 -3.00 -6.10
CA ALA A 75 14.08 -3.21 -5.50
C ALA A 75 13.60 -2.00 -4.68
N LEU A 76 12.28 -1.85 -4.57
CA LEU A 76 11.67 -0.83 -3.72
C LEU A 76 11.99 -1.11 -2.24
N GLN A 77 12.67 -0.17 -1.58
CA GLN A 77 13.08 -0.30 -0.17
C GLN A 77 12.03 0.25 0.79
N GLU A 78 11.48 1.41 0.45
CA GLU A 78 10.52 2.15 1.26
C GLU A 78 9.09 1.66 1.05
N ASN A 79 8.22 1.94 2.03
CA ASN A 79 6.80 1.63 1.93
C ASN A 79 6.16 2.35 0.73
N GLY A 80 5.51 1.58 -0.13
CA GLY A 80 4.91 2.14 -1.33
C GLY A 80 4.60 1.08 -2.37
N HIS A 81 4.39 1.52 -3.58
CA HIS A 81 4.24 0.68 -4.75
C HIS A 81 4.66 1.43 -5.99
N ARG A 82 5.01 0.69 -7.05
CA ARG A 82 5.32 1.25 -8.36
C ARG A 82 4.97 0.27 -9.46
N PHE A 83 4.73 0.80 -10.65
CA PHE A 83 4.56 0.02 -11.86
C PHE A 83 5.91 -0.19 -12.54
N LEU A 84 6.15 -1.41 -13.00
CA LEU A 84 7.37 -1.82 -13.66
C LEU A 84 7.07 -2.21 -15.10
N LEU A 85 7.75 -1.57 -16.05
CA LEU A 85 7.73 -2.00 -17.45
C LEU A 85 8.92 -2.91 -17.71
N ALA A 86 8.63 -4.20 -17.88
CA ALA A 86 9.60 -5.26 -18.13
C ALA A 86 9.55 -5.71 -19.60
N ALA A 87 10.50 -6.57 -19.99
CA ALA A 87 10.59 -7.15 -21.33
C ALA A 87 9.31 -7.87 -21.77
N ASP A 88 8.54 -8.40 -20.82
CA ASP A 88 7.35 -9.20 -21.04
C ASP A 88 6.05 -8.48 -20.64
N GLY A 89 6.10 -7.17 -20.38
CA GLY A 89 4.92 -6.33 -20.14
C GLY A 89 4.93 -5.59 -18.80
N LEU A 90 3.74 -5.37 -18.26
CA LEU A 90 3.52 -4.55 -17.06
C LEU A 90 3.49 -5.41 -15.80
N HIS A 91 4.24 -5.00 -14.80
CA HIS A 91 4.29 -5.60 -13.47
C HIS A 91 4.01 -4.54 -12.39
N LEU A 92 3.60 -5.00 -11.22
CA LEU A 92 3.41 -4.20 -10.02
C LEU A 92 4.40 -4.66 -8.96
N GLU A 93 5.16 -3.73 -8.37
CA GLU A 93 5.96 -3.97 -7.17
C GLU A 93 5.34 -3.23 -5.99
N VAL A 94 5.18 -3.93 -4.87
CA VAL A 94 4.61 -3.40 -3.63
C VAL A 94 5.55 -3.70 -2.47
N ARG A 95 5.74 -2.69 -1.61
CA ARG A 95 6.53 -2.78 -0.39
C ARG A 95 5.73 -2.31 0.81
N ARG A 96 5.66 -3.15 1.84
CA ARG A 96 5.20 -2.84 3.20
C ARG A 96 6.26 -3.35 4.18
N PRO A 97 6.25 -2.96 5.46
CA PRO A 97 7.24 -3.46 6.42
C PRO A 97 7.23 -4.98 6.55
N TRP A 98 6.09 -5.62 6.25
CA TRP A 98 5.91 -7.07 6.26
C TRP A 98 5.85 -7.75 4.88
N LEU A 99 5.87 -7.00 3.76
CA LEU A 99 5.65 -7.55 2.42
C LEU A 99 6.61 -6.96 1.38
N HIS A 100 7.24 -7.83 0.59
CA HIS A 100 7.77 -7.48 -0.73
C HIS A 100 7.12 -8.34 -1.81
N TYR A 101 6.31 -7.71 -2.64
CA TYR A 101 5.49 -8.39 -3.64
C TYR A 101 5.76 -7.85 -5.05
N ILE A 102 5.96 -8.74 -6.02
CA ILE A 102 6.07 -8.40 -7.44
C ILE A 102 5.17 -9.34 -8.23
N GLN A 103 4.29 -8.78 -9.07
CA GLN A 103 3.33 -9.53 -9.85
C GLN A 103 3.14 -8.95 -11.25
N GLN A 104 3.13 -9.82 -12.25
CA GLN A 104 2.77 -9.45 -13.62
C GLN A 104 1.27 -9.14 -13.68
N LEU A 105 0.95 -7.93 -14.15
CA LEU A 105 -0.42 -7.45 -14.37
C LEU A 105 -0.88 -7.69 -15.80
N ALA A 106 -0.01 -7.42 -16.77
CA ALA A 106 -0.31 -7.60 -18.18
C ALA A 106 0.90 -8.15 -18.92
N LYS A 107 0.74 -9.31 -19.56
CA LYS A 107 1.77 -9.91 -20.41
C LYS A 107 1.68 -9.34 -21.81
N HIS A 108 2.83 -9.02 -22.39
CA HIS A 108 2.95 -8.55 -23.77
C HIS A 108 4.09 -9.27 -24.50
N THR A 109 3.83 -9.71 -25.75
CA THR A 109 4.82 -10.41 -26.58
C THR A 109 4.83 -9.97 -28.04
N ALA A 110 3.94 -9.05 -28.45
CA ALA A 110 3.81 -8.67 -29.86
C ALA A 110 4.88 -7.67 -30.31
N VAL A 111 5.36 -6.83 -29.39
CA VAL A 111 6.42 -5.85 -29.61
C VAL A 111 7.59 -6.21 -28.69
N ALA A 112 8.80 -6.19 -29.24
CA ALA A 112 10.01 -6.40 -28.46
C ALA A 112 10.28 -5.16 -27.58
N ILE A 113 9.95 -5.25 -26.29
CA ILE A 113 10.22 -4.20 -25.30
C ILE A 113 11.71 -4.27 -24.92
N PRO A 114 12.50 -3.18 -25.01
CA PRO A 114 13.96 -3.23 -24.85
C PRO A 114 14.45 -3.28 -23.39
N PHE A 115 13.58 -3.58 -22.42
CA PHE A 115 13.87 -3.62 -20.98
C PHE A 115 14.27 -5.02 -20.49
N GLY A 116 14.59 -5.14 -19.21
CA GLY A 116 14.96 -6.40 -18.56
C GLY A 116 13.76 -7.29 -18.20
N GLU A 117 14.04 -8.54 -17.90
CA GLU A 117 13.03 -9.50 -17.43
C GLU A 117 12.69 -9.25 -15.95
N MET A 118 11.46 -9.61 -15.56
CA MET A 118 11.01 -9.52 -14.17
C MET A 118 10.29 -10.80 -13.74
N ALA A 119 10.70 -11.33 -12.59
CA ALA A 119 10.07 -12.49 -11.99
C ALA A 119 9.05 -12.09 -10.92
N LYS A 120 8.03 -12.94 -10.73
CA LYS A 120 7.12 -12.80 -9.60
C LYS A 120 7.87 -12.97 -8.29
N LYS A 121 7.45 -12.24 -7.26
CA LYS A 121 8.04 -12.28 -5.92
C LYS A 121 6.94 -12.15 -4.88
N CYS A 122 7.04 -12.92 -3.80
CA CYS A 122 6.21 -12.75 -2.60
C CYS A 122 7.05 -13.15 -1.39
N GLU A 123 7.53 -12.15 -0.65
CA GLU A 123 8.27 -12.34 0.59
C GLU A 123 7.48 -11.69 1.72
N LEU A 124 7.20 -12.50 2.75
CA LEU A 124 6.55 -12.07 3.97
C LEU A 124 7.60 -12.03 5.07
N ASP A 125 7.69 -10.92 5.79
CA ASP A 125 8.67 -10.75 6.88
C ASP A 125 8.40 -11.74 8.03
N PHE A 126 7.13 -12.08 8.25
CA PHE A 126 6.69 -13.12 9.19
C PHE A 126 6.76 -14.56 8.61
N GLY A 127 7.33 -14.72 7.41
CA GLY A 127 7.51 -16.01 6.74
C GLY A 127 6.22 -16.55 6.12
N THR A 128 5.36 -17.20 6.91
CA THR A 128 4.11 -17.79 6.39
C THR A 128 2.93 -17.28 7.20
N ILE A 129 1.73 -17.24 6.60
CA ILE A 129 0.49 -16.88 7.30
C ILE A 129 0.25 -17.74 8.57
N GLY A 130 0.80 -18.97 8.60
CA GLY A 130 0.75 -19.86 9.75
C GLY A 130 1.43 -19.31 11.01
N SER A 131 2.32 -18.30 10.91
CA SER A 131 2.89 -17.64 12.09
C SER A 131 1.83 -16.94 12.96
N ALA A 132 0.69 -16.57 12.35
CA ALA A 132 -0.41 -15.89 13.03
C ALA A 132 -1.54 -16.86 13.46
N LEU A 133 -1.32 -18.17 13.35
CA LEU A 133 -2.38 -19.18 13.49
C LEU A 133 -3.10 -19.11 14.84
N GLU A 134 -2.36 -18.93 15.93
CA GLU A 134 -2.95 -18.89 17.27
C GLU A 134 -3.84 -17.66 17.48
N LEU A 135 -3.49 -16.50 16.88
CA LEU A 135 -4.36 -15.31 16.92
C LEU A 135 -5.59 -15.48 16.03
N MET A 136 -5.45 -16.17 14.89
CA MET A 136 -6.61 -16.50 14.05
C MET A 136 -7.56 -17.48 14.78
N LYS A 137 -7.05 -18.42 15.57
CA LYS A 137 -7.86 -19.29 16.44
C LYS A 137 -8.52 -18.51 17.58
N GLU A 138 -7.82 -17.56 18.17
CA GLU A 138 -8.40 -16.66 19.17
C GLU A 138 -9.59 -15.89 18.60
N PHE A 139 -9.41 -15.27 17.42
CA PHE A 139 -10.50 -14.60 16.73
C PHE A 139 -11.64 -15.56 16.37
N ALA A 140 -11.33 -16.78 15.92
CA ALA A 140 -12.33 -17.79 15.60
C ALA A 140 -13.21 -18.15 16.82
N ALA A 141 -12.63 -18.26 18.01
CA ALA A 141 -13.37 -18.50 19.24
C ALA A 141 -14.29 -17.31 19.59
N LYS A 142 -13.79 -16.08 19.46
CA LYS A 142 -14.59 -14.87 19.66
C LYS A 142 -15.73 -14.76 18.65
N ALA A 143 -15.46 -14.94 17.36
CA ALA A 143 -16.45 -14.85 16.30
C ALA A 143 -17.59 -15.88 16.51
N LYS A 144 -17.26 -17.09 16.99
CA LYS A 144 -18.27 -18.09 17.37
C LYS A 144 -19.14 -17.65 18.55
N ALA A 145 -18.56 -16.96 19.53
CA ALA A 145 -19.30 -16.45 20.68
C ALA A 145 -20.21 -15.26 20.31
N ASP A 146 -19.80 -14.46 19.33
CA ASP A 146 -20.55 -13.28 18.87
C ASP A 146 -21.62 -13.62 17.80
N ALA A 147 -21.56 -14.81 17.20
CA ALA A 147 -22.55 -15.28 16.23
C ALA A 147 -23.97 -15.22 16.82
N PRO A 148 -24.98 -14.74 16.07
CA PRO A 148 -25.00 -14.54 14.62
C PRO A 148 -24.45 -13.18 14.13
N LEU A 149 -23.99 -12.30 15.03
CA LEU A 149 -23.47 -11.00 14.63
C LEU A 149 -22.07 -11.12 14.03
N GLU A 150 -21.75 -10.21 13.12
CA GLU A 150 -20.40 -10.08 12.60
C GLU A 150 -19.44 -9.55 13.67
N ALA A 151 -18.21 -10.06 13.64
CA ALA A 151 -17.10 -9.58 14.43
C ALA A 151 -15.92 -9.27 13.50
N ALA A 152 -15.03 -8.37 13.92
CA ALA A 152 -13.82 -8.03 13.18
C ALA A 152 -12.60 -8.09 14.09
N ALA A 153 -11.43 -8.35 13.49
CA ALA A 153 -10.14 -8.31 14.16
C ALA A 153 -9.03 -7.93 13.19
N SER A 154 -8.12 -7.09 13.64
CA SER A 154 -6.93 -6.69 12.91
C SER A 154 -5.70 -7.33 13.55
N LEU A 155 -4.94 -8.06 12.74
CA LEU A 155 -3.66 -8.67 13.12
C LEU A 155 -2.52 -7.79 12.61
N LEU A 156 -1.83 -7.18 13.58
CA LEU A 156 -0.76 -6.23 13.37
C LEU A 156 0.59 -6.93 13.54
N TRP A 157 1.49 -6.70 12.60
CA TRP A 157 2.85 -7.21 12.65
C TRP A 157 3.82 -6.12 13.09
N ASN A 158 4.56 -6.37 14.17
CA ASN A 158 5.66 -5.52 14.58
C ASN A 158 6.94 -5.93 13.83
N HIS A 159 7.40 -5.09 12.91
CA HIS A 159 8.52 -5.41 12.02
C HIS A 159 9.89 -5.33 12.70
N LYS A 160 9.97 -4.73 13.89
CA LYS A 160 11.19 -4.62 14.69
C LYS A 160 11.33 -5.77 15.67
N GLU A 161 10.28 -6.05 16.43
CA GLU A 161 10.24 -7.12 17.43
C GLU A 161 9.94 -8.49 16.82
N LYS A 162 9.44 -8.53 15.58
CA LYS A 162 9.01 -9.74 14.88
C LYS A 162 7.91 -10.49 15.65
N THR A 163 6.94 -9.73 16.15
CA THR A 163 5.83 -10.22 16.98
C THR A 163 4.48 -9.83 16.37
N TRP A 164 3.47 -10.62 16.70
CA TRP A 164 2.09 -10.36 16.33
C TRP A 164 1.31 -9.74 17.47
N ARG A 165 0.36 -8.87 17.13
CA ARG A 165 -0.67 -8.37 18.04
C ARG A 165 -2.04 -8.45 17.38
N ILE A 166 -3.01 -8.99 18.09
CA ILE A 166 -4.43 -8.89 17.70
C ILE A 166 -5.03 -7.63 18.31
N ALA A 167 -5.85 -6.94 17.52
CA ALA A 167 -6.61 -5.79 17.95
C ALA A 167 -8.04 -5.92 17.46
N TYR A 168 -8.99 -5.62 18.33
CA TYR A 168 -10.41 -5.64 17.99
C TYR A 168 -10.85 -4.20 17.71
N PRO A 169 -11.23 -3.88 16.46
CA PRO A 169 -11.63 -2.53 16.12
C PRO A 169 -12.92 -2.14 16.82
N LYS A 170 -13.09 -0.85 17.07
CA LYS A 170 -14.29 -0.31 17.69
C LYS A 170 -15.40 -0.25 16.65
N VAL A 171 -16.50 -0.96 16.90
CA VAL A 171 -17.69 -0.93 16.03
C VAL A 171 -18.30 0.49 16.05
N ILE A 172 -18.50 1.06 14.86
CA ILE A 172 -19.22 2.32 14.65
C ILE A 172 -20.55 1.97 13.98
N GLY A 173 -21.63 1.97 14.74
CA GLY A 173 -22.95 1.59 14.23
C GLY A 173 -23.42 0.25 14.77
N GLU A 174 -24.46 -0.31 14.16
CA GLU A 174 -25.01 -1.61 14.54
C GLU A 174 -24.36 -2.70 13.69
N ALA A 175 -23.63 -3.61 14.35
CA ALA A 175 -23.23 -4.86 13.71
C ALA A 175 -24.50 -5.64 13.38
N THR A 176 -24.64 -6.02 12.10
CA THR A 176 -25.76 -6.83 11.64
C THR A 176 -25.28 -8.25 11.33
N THR A 177 -26.13 -9.05 10.69
CA THR A 177 -25.79 -10.41 10.22
C THR A 177 -25.08 -10.42 8.86
N GLY A 178 -24.88 -9.25 8.24
CA GLY A 178 -24.22 -9.14 6.93
C GLY A 178 -23.50 -7.81 6.70
N SER A 179 -23.23 -7.05 7.76
CA SER A 179 -22.40 -5.85 7.71
C SER A 179 -21.92 -5.42 9.09
N ILE A 180 -20.64 -5.09 9.19
CA ILE A 180 -20.02 -4.43 10.33
C ILE A 180 -19.29 -3.17 9.86
N GLN A 181 -19.54 -2.06 10.55
CA GLN A 181 -18.80 -0.82 10.35
C GLN A 181 -17.92 -0.59 11.58
N TYR A 182 -16.65 -0.28 11.37
CA TYR A 182 -15.70 -0.14 12.49
C TYR A 182 -14.61 0.88 12.22
N GLU A 183 -14.07 1.47 13.29
CA GLU A 183 -12.88 2.32 13.24
C GLU A 183 -11.68 1.42 12.96
N HIS A 184 -10.95 1.69 11.87
CA HIS A 184 -9.69 1.00 11.61
C HIS A 184 -8.73 1.18 12.78
N VAL A 185 -8.12 0.08 13.22
CA VAL A 185 -7.10 0.12 14.27
C VAL A 185 -5.90 0.88 13.75
N VAL A 186 -5.48 1.91 14.49
CA VAL A 186 -4.24 2.64 14.23
C VAL A 186 -3.07 1.75 14.69
N PRO A 187 -2.17 1.32 13.79
CA PRO A 187 -0.98 0.57 14.18
C PRO A 187 -0.05 1.43 15.05
N GLY A 188 0.71 0.80 15.93
CA GLY A 188 1.85 1.45 16.59
C GLY A 188 2.95 1.85 15.59
N GLU A 189 3.95 2.60 16.06
CA GLU A 189 5.05 3.13 15.25
C GLU A 189 5.77 2.04 14.45
N ASP A 190 6.07 0.90 15.09
CA ASP A 190 6.75 -0.24 14.48
C ASP A 190 5.78 -1.30 13.92
N GLU A 191 4.48 -1.01 13.87
CA GLU A 191 3.46 -1.98 13.47
C GLU A 191 2.84 -1.67 12.12
N SER A 192 2.30 -2.71 11.48
CA SER A 192 1.55 -2.57 10.26
C SER A 192 0.41 -3.57 10.22
N LEU A 193 -0.74 -3.16 9.71
CA LEU A 193 -1.82 -4.08 9.39
C LEU A 193 -1.35 -5.06 8.33
N ALA A 194 -1.31 -6.34 8.68
CA ALA A 194 -0.92 -7.41 7.78
C ALA A 194 -2.07 -8.33 7.44
N ILE A 195 -2.89 -8.69 8.44
CA ILE A 195 -4.08 -9.53 8.25
C ILE A 195 -5.29 -8.81 8.86
N ASP A 196 -6.38 -8.72 8.12
CA ASP A 196 -7.65 -8.16 8.56
C ASP A 196 -8.72 -9.25 8.43
N LEU A 197 -9.45 -9.48 9.52
CA LEU A 197 -10.37 -10.59 9.66
C LEU A 197 -11.77 -10.07 9.98
N HIS A 198 -12.78 -10.67 9.37
CA HIS A 198 -14.16 -10.51 9.80
C HIS A 198 -14.93 -11.83 9.75
N SER A 199 -16.11 -11.87 10.37
CA SER A 199 -17.00 -13.02 10.33
C SER A 199 -18.34 -12.69 9.70
N HIS A 200 -18.98 -13.70 9.12
CA HIS A 200 -20.34 -13.62 8.56
C HIS A 200 -21.39 -14.35 9.43
N GLY A 201 -21.07 -14.60 10.71
CA GLY A 201 -21.96 -15.34 11.62
C GLY A 201 -22.34 -16.72 11.08
N HIS A 202 -23.62 -16.91 10.76
CA HIS A 202 -24.17 -18.18 10.25
C HIS A 202 -24.11 -18.32 8.72
N LEU A 203 -23.72 -17.28 8.00
CA LEU A 203 -23.51 -17.34 6.55
C LEU A 203 -22.12 -17.89 6.25
N GLY A 204 -21.96 -18.50 5.07
CA GLY A 204 -20.66 -19.02 4.65
C GLY A 204 -19.61 -17.91 4.43
N ALA A 205 -18.34 -18.30 4.48
CA ALA A 205 -17.24 -17.39 4.22
C ALA A 205 -17.12 -17.09 2.71
N PHE A 206 -17.28 -15.82 2.35
CA PHE A 206 -17.05 -15.30 1.01
C PHE A 206 -16.73 -13.80 1.08
N PHE A 207 -16.21 -13.23 -0.01
CA PHE A 207 -16.05 -11.78 -0.14
C PHE A 207 -17.12 -11.21 -1.07
N SER A 208 -17.84 -10.20 -0.59
CA SER A 208 -18.88 -9.48 -1.32
C SER A 208 -18.31 -8.36 -2.21
N GLU A 209 -19.17 -7.73 -3.02
CA GLU A 209 -18.80 -6.54 -3.78
C GLU A 209 -18.44 -5.35 -2.88
N THR A 210 -19.09 -5.22 -1.71
CA THR A 210 -18.75 -4.22 -0.70
C THR A 210 -17.34 -4.45 -0.16
N ASP A 211 -17.01 -5.70 0.19
CA ASP A 211 -15.66 -6.05 0.65
C ASP A 211 -14.60 -5.73 -0.43
N ASN A 212 -14.93 -5.99 -1.70
CA ASN A 212 -14.06 -5.63 -2.81
C ASN A 212 -13.85 -4.10 -2.88
N ALA A 213 -14.93 -3.31 -2.82
CA ALA A 213 -14.84 -1.86 -2.86
C ALA A 213 -13.98 -1.31 -1.72
N ASP A 214 -14.18 -1.80 -0.50
CA ASP A 214 -13.45 -1.38 0.70
C ASP A 214 -11.96 -1.79 0.62
N ASP A 215 -11.66 -2.98 0.12
CA ASP A 215 -10.29 -3.48 0.00
C ASP A 215 -9.52 -2.92 -1.19
N ARG A 216 -10.18 -2.22 -2.13
CA ARG A 216 -9.60 -1.80 -3.41
C ARG A 216 -8.33 -0.95 -3.28
N GLY A 217 -8.24 -0.12 -2.24
CA GLY A 217 -7.05 0.71 -1.97
C GLY A 217 -6.00 0.06 -1.08
N SER A 218 -6.27 -1.13 -0.56
CA SER A 218 -5.50 -1.73 0.53
C SER A 218 -4.41 -2.68 0.04
N VAL A 219 -3.38 -2.86 0.89
CA VAL A 219 -2.41 -3.95 0.79
C VAL A 219 -2.41 -4.69 2.12
N LYS A 220 -3.11 -5.82 2.16
CA LYS A 220 -3.31 -6.65 3.35
C LYS A 220 -3.73 -8.06 2.94
N ILE A 221 -3.64 -9.00 3.85
CA ILE A 221 -4.35 -10.27 3.74
C ILE A 221 -5.73 -10.08 4.38
N ALA A 222 -6.79 -10.38 3.65
CA ALA A 222 -8.15 -10.39 4.21
C ALA A 222 -8.58 -11.84 4.48
N GLY A 223 -9.33 -12.06 5.57
CA GLY A 223 -9.86 -13.36 5.94
C GLY A 223 -11.30 -13.27 6.44
N VAL A 224 -12.18 -14.15 5.95
CA VAL A 224 -13.59 -14.23 6.37
C VAL A 224 -13.86 -15.57 7.00
N PHE A 225 -14.49 -15.57 8.18
CA PHE A 225 -14.94 -16.78 8.87
C PHE A 225 -16.46 -16.89 8.83
N GLY A 226 -16.97 -18.03 8.38
CA GLY A 226 -18.41 -18.24 8.20
C GLY A 226 -18.88 -19.60 8.70
N ASP A 227 -20.18 -19.84 8.58
CA ASP A 227 -20.85 -21.07 9.04
C ASP A 227 -20.56 -21.39 10.51
N LEU A 228 -20.52 -20.35 11.37
CA LEU A 228 -20.02 -20.46 12.74
C LEU A 228 -20.96 -21.25 13.68
N ASP A 229 -22.21 -21.47 13.29
CA ASP A 229 -23.19 -22.34 13.94
C ASP A 229 -23.06 -23.83 13.54
N LYS A 230 -22.27 -24.13 12.50
CA LYS A 230 -22.13 -25.48 11.96
C LYS A 230 -20.97 -26.23 12.59
N ALA A 231 -21.07 -27.56 12.56
CA ALA A 231 -19.97 -28.44 12.98
C ALA A 231 -18.70 -28.26 12.14
N GLN A 232 -18.82 -27.77 10.91
CA GLN A 232 -17.72 -27.47 10.01
C GLN A 232 -17.82 -26.01 9.53
N PRO A 233 -17.20 -25.06 10.26
CA PRO A 233 -17.12 -23.67 9.83
C PRO A 233 -16.30 -23.52 8.53
N THR A 234 -16.55 -22.45 7.78
CA THR A 234 -15.87 -22.13 6.53
C THR A 234 -14.91 -20.95 6.70
N VAL A 235 -13.85 -20.91 5.89
CA VAL A 235 -12.91 -19.78 5.82
C VAL A 235 -12.63 -19.41 4.37
N ALA A 236 -12.45 -18.12 4.11
CA ALA A 236 -11.96 -17.60 2.84
C ALA A 236 -10.83 -16.61 3.11
N PHE A 237 -9.71 -16.72 2.41
CA PHE A 237 -8.59 -15.79 2.55
C PHE A 237 -8.14 -15.30 1.18
N ARG A 238 -7.71 -14.05 1.12
CA ARG A 238 -7.12 -13.45 -0.08
C ARG A 238 -6.02 -12.46 0.27
N MET A 239 -5.05 -12.31 -0.61
CA MET A 239 -4.17 -11.16 -0.63
C MET A 239 -4.86 -10.04 -1.42
N CYS A 240 -5.06 -8.89 -0.77
CA CYS A 240 -5.51 -7.66 -1.40
C CYS A 240 -4.26 -6.84 -1.78
N VAL A 241 -4.12 -6.50 -3.05
CA VAL A 241 -3.00 -5.70 -3.57
C VAL A 241 -3.55 -4.63 -4.50
N LEU A 242 -4.05 -3.52 -3.93
CA LEU A 242 -4.51 -2.34 -4.69
C LEU A 242 -5.58 -2.69 -5.75
N GLY A 243 -6.55 -3.52 -5.36
CA GLY A 243 -7.67 -3.95 -6.21
C GLY A 243 -7.40 -5.25 -6.98
N LEU A 244 -6.18 -5.81 -6.89
CA LEU A 244 -5.92 -7.20 -7.25
C LEU A 244 -6.21 -8.12 -6.06
N TYR A 245 -7.06 -9.12 -6.26
CA TYR A 245 -7.40 -10.12 -5.24
C TYR A 245 -6.87 -11.48 -5.64
N ILE A 246 -6.10 -12.11 -4.75
CA ILE A 246 -5.48 -13.42 -4.99
C ILE A 246 -5.85 -14.34 -3.85
N ASP A 247 -6.57 -15.42 -4.15
CA ASP A 247 -6.98 -16.40 -3.16
C ASP A 247 -5.78 -17.05 -2.47
N ILE A 248 -5.87 -17.16 -1.15
CA ILE A 248 -4.89 -17.87 -0.32
C ILE A 248 -5.58 -19.12 0.22
N PRO A 249 -5.12 -20.34 -0.15
CA PRO A 249 -5.70 -21.57 0.36
C PRO A 249 -5.33 -21.74 1.84
N VAL A 250 -6.31 -21.55 2.73
CA VAL A 250 -6.19 -21.83 4.17
C VAL A 250 -7.21 -22.89 4.55
N PRO A 251 -6.78 -24.08 5.05
CA PRO A 251 -7.72 -25.09 5.49
C PRO A 251 -8.47 -24.66 6.75
N ALA A 252 -9.80 -24.64 6.73
CA ALA A 252 -10.63 -24.32 7.90
C ALA A 252 -10.29 -25.20 9.13
N SER A 253 -9.88 -26.45 8.88
CA SER A 253 -9.45 -27.39 9.93
C SER A 253 -8.21 -26.94 10.71
N LYS A 254 -7.39 -26.02 10.19
CA LYS A 254 -6.27 -25.45 10.95
C LYS A 254 -6.71 -24.34 11.92
N ILE A 255 -7.85 -23.72 11.63
CA ILE A 255 -8.40 -22.59 12.40
C ILE A 255 -9.40 -23.08 13.46
N PHE A 256 -10.22 -24.08 13.11
CA PHE A 256 -11.32 -24.54 13.95
C PHE A 256 -11.11 -25.95 14.55
N GLY A 257 -9.97 -26.60 14.31
CA GLY A 257 -9.66 -27.99 14.73
C GLY A 257 -8.26 -28.17 15.29
#